data_AF-A0A937JQ56-F1
#
_entry.id   AF-A0A937JQ56-F1
#
_cell.length_a   1.000
_cell.length_b   1.000
_cell.length_c   1.000
_cell.angle_alpha   90.00
_cell.angle_beta   90.00
_cell.angle_gamma   90.00
#
_symmetry.space_group_name_H-M   'P 1'
#
loop_
_entity.id
_entity.type
_entity.pdbx_description
1 polymer ?
#
loop_
_entity_poly.entity_id
_entity_poly.type
_entity_poly.pdbx_seq_one_letter_code
_entity_poly.pdbx_strand_id
1 'polypeptide(L)'
;MKSTTARNGRIAAVYLRYYPQDQYRPNIDRRRIRRWANKLGLPELVFYVDNGCPSGTPRPELTRLVRHAQSGVYKVIFIPAMDALSTCAAEAQDLSARLSMRGCQVRTFAPSGQRAKTKTPKTKSRRR
;
A
#
# COMPACT_ATOMS: atom_id res chain seq x y z
N MET A 1 -15.62 -31.06 -15.01
CA MET A 1 -14.87 -30.45 -13.88
C MET A 1 -15.20 -28.97 -13.87
N LYS A 2 -15.83 -28.45 -12.80
CA LYS A 2 -16.32 -27.07 -12.73
C LYS A 2 -15.13 -26.15 -12.47
N SER A 3 -14.76 -25.33 -13.46
CA SER A 3 -13.74 -24.29 -13.30
C SER A 3 -14.27 -23.21 -12.35
N THR A 4 -13.81 -23.24 -11.11
CA THR A 4 -14.04 -22.19 -10.11
C THR A 4 -13.23 -20.96 -10.51
N THR A 5 -13.71 -20.21 -11.51
CA THR A 5 -13.18 -18.88 -11.84
C THR A 5 -13.56 -17.96 -10.69
N ALA A 6 -12.65 -17.93 -9.72
CA ALA A 6 -12.86 -17.44 -8.38
C ALA A 6 -13.23 -15.96 -8.34
N ARG A 7 -13.77 -15.57 -7.18
CA ARG A 7 -14.09 -14.23 -6.66
C ARG A 7 -12.89 -13.24 -6.64
N ASN A 8 -11.91 -13.41 -7.54
CA ASN A 8 -10.60 -12.76 -7.60
C ASN A 8 -10.64 -11.24 -7.83
N GLY A 9 -11.80 -10.67 -8.12
CA GLY A 9 -11.98 -9.21 -8.23
C GLY A 9 -12.24 -8.48 -6.92
N ARG A 10 -12.46 -9.19 -5.80
CA ARG A 10 -12.94 -8.58 -4.53
C ARG A 10 -11.90 -8.50 -3.42
N ILE A 11 -10.75 -9.17 -3.56
CA ILE A 11 -9.73 -9.22 -2.51
C ILE A 11 -8.68 -8.15 -2.81
N ALA A 12 -8.68 -7.09 -2.00
CA ALA A 12 -7.65 -6.06 -2.05
C ALA A 12 -6.71 -6.19 -0.86
N ALA A 13 -5.48 -5.75 -1.04
CA ALA A 13 -4.50 -5.69 0.04
C ALA A 13 -4.30 -4.26 0.52
N VAL A 14 -3.91 -4.10 1.78
CA VAL A 14 -3.49 -2.83 2.38
C VAL A 14 -2.09 -3.03 2.93
N TYR A 15 -1.19 -2.12 2.61
CA TYR A 15 0.14 -2.06 3.20
C TYR A 15 0.27 -0.86 4.11
N LEU A 16 0.70 -1.11 5.35
CA LEU A 16 0.94 -0.09 6.36
C LEU A 16 2.37 -0.22 6.88
N ARG A 17 3.02 0.91 7.06
CA ARG A 17 4.35 0.99 7.67
C ARG A 17 4.33 2.02 8.80
N TYR A 18 4.88 1.63 9.94
CA TYR A 18 5.03 2.48 11.11
C TYR A 18 6.49 2.49 11.52
N TYR A 19 7.07 3.69 11.62
CA TYR A 19 8.41 3.87 12.17
C TYR A 19 8.47 5.21 12.94
N PRO A 20 8.98 5.22 14.18
CA PRO A 20 9.36 4.07 15.00
C PRO A 20 8.16 3.15 15.34
N GLN A 21 8.41 2.03 16.04
CA GLN A 21 7.36 1.06 16.41
C GLN A 21 6.23 1.77 17.18
N ASP A 22 4.99 1.49 16.80
CA ASP A 22 3.79 2.04 17.44
C ASP A 22 2.82 0.90 17.83
N GLN A 23 2.47 0.82 19.10
CA GLN A 23 1.61 -0.25 19.63
C GLN A 23 0.12 -0.03 19.35
N TYR A 24 -0.31 1.19 19.07
CA TYR A 24 -1.72 1.57 19.03
C TYR A 24 -2.21 1.94 17.62
N ARG A 25 -1.41 2.69 16.86
CA ARG A 25 -1.78 3.18 15.51
C ARG A 25 -2.16 2.07 14.53
N PRO A 26 -1.45 0.93 14.44
CA PRO A 26 -1.83 -0.14 13.51
C PRO A 26 -3.27 -0.62 13.71
N ASN A 27 -3.72 -0.75 14.96
CA ASN A 27 -5.07 -1.22 15.27
C ASN A 27 -6.14 -0.14 15.02
N ILE A 28 -5.82 1.13 15.28
CA ILE A 28 -6.70 2.26 14.97
C ILE A 28 -6.90 2.39 13.46
N ASP A 29 -5.80 2.37 12.69
CA ASP A 29 -5.86 2.51 11.24
C ASP A 29 -6.54 1.30 10.59
N ARG A 30 -6.25 0.07 11.03
CA ARG A 30 -6.98 -1.13 10.59
C ARG A 30 -8.50 -0.96 10.72
N ARG A 31 -8.98 -0.48 11.87
CA ARG A 31 -10.42 -0.25 12.09
C ARG A 31 -10.97 0.83 11.16
N ARG A 32 -10.26 1.95 10.99
CA ARG A 32 -10.66 3.05 10.10
C ARG A 32 -10.73 2.61 8.64
N ILE A 33 -9.72 1.88 8.19
CA ILE A 33 -9.60 1.39 6.81
C ILE A 33 -10.67 0.36 6.51
N ARG A 34 -10.97 -0.55 7.44
CA ARG A 34 -12.11 -1.48 7.27
C ARG A 34 -13.43 -0.74 7.12
N ARG A 35 -13.69 0.28 7.94
CA ARG A 35 -14.90 1.10 7.78
C ARG A 35 -14.95 1.83 6.44
N TRP A 36 -13.82 2.39 6.00
CA TRP A 36 -13.70 3.03 4.68
C TRP A 36 -13.96 2.05 3.54
N ALA A 37 -13.36 0.86 3.60
CA ALA A 37 -13.52 -0.17 2.57
C ALA A 37 -14.95 -0.72 2.51
N ASN A 38 -15.59 -0.92 3.67
CA ASN A 38 -17.00 -1.30 3.74
C ASN A 38 -17.91 -0.29 3.04
N LYS A 39 -17.64 1.02 3.19
CA LYS A 39 -18.39 2.08 2.47
C LYS A 39 -18.19 2.02 0.94
N LEU A 40 -17.09 1.46 0.47
CA LEU A 40 -16.78 1.30 -0.95
C LEU A 40 -17.19 -0.07 -1.51
N GLY A 41 -17.86 -0.92 -0.72
CA GLY A 41 -18.23 -2.28 -1.15
C GLY A 41 -17.03 -3.21 -1.31
N LEU A 42 -15.94 -2.96 -0.57
CA LEU A 42 -14.72 -3.78 -0.52
C LEU A 42 -14.68 -4.56 0.81
N PRO A 43 -15.42 -5.69 0.92
CA PRO A 43 -15.59 -6.37 2.20
C PRO A 43 -14.34 -7.14 2.68
N GLU A 44 -13.43 -7.51 1.77
CA GLU A 44 -12.22 -8.26 2.10
C GLU A 44 -10.95 -7.46 1.84
N LEU A 45 -10.32 -7.04 2.93
CA LEU A 45 -8.99 -6.44 2.93
C LEU A 45 -7.99 -7.30 3.67
N VAL A 46 -6.89 -7.66 3.00
CA VAL A 46 -5.74 -8.30 3.63
C VAL A 46 -4.73 -7.24 4.05
N PHE A 47 -4.38 -7.20 5.34
CA PHE A 47 -3.48 -6.18 5.90
C PHE A 47 -2.06 -6.73 6.09
N TYR A 48 -1.10 -6.08 5.44
CA TYR A 48 0.34 -6.26 5.61
C TYR A 48 0.89 -5.08 6.42
N VAL A 49 1.55 -5.36 7.54
CA VAL A 49 1.97 -4.31 8.48
C VAL A 49 3.42 -4.51 8.86
N ASP A 50 4.29 -3.60 8.43
CA ASP A 50 5.65 -3.50 8.96
C ASP A 50 5.67 -2.43 10.07
N ASN A 51 5.74 -2.88 11.33
CA ASN A 51 5.76 -2.01 12.51
C ASN A 51 7.16 -1.99 13.13
N GLY A 52 7.79 -0.82 13.19
CA GLY A 52 9.15 -0.66 13.68
C GLY A 52 10.24 -0.88 12.64
N CYS A 53 9.90 -1.01 11.35
CA CYS A 53 10.89 -1.26 10.30
C CYS A 53 11.34 0.06 9.62
N PRO A 54 12.65 0.42 9.68
CA PRO A 54 13.23 1.47 8.86
C PRO A 54 13.03 1.24 7.35
N SER A 55 13.17 2.28 6.53
CA SER A 55 12.96 2.17 5.08
C SER A 55 14.10 1.43 4.37
N GLY A 56 15.30 1.44 4.96
CA GLY A 56 16.50 0.81 4.41
C GLY A 56 16.75 -0.62 4.89
N THR A 57 15.90 -1.19 5.75
CA THR A 57 16.04 -2.57 6.23
C THR A 57 15.09 -3.51 5.50
N PRO A 58 15.33 -4.83 5.53
CA PRO A 58 14.37 -5.81 5.05
C PRO A 58 12.99 -5.59 5.70
N ARG A 59 11.96 -5.58 4.85
CA ARG A 59 10.57 -5.35 5.23
C ARG A 59 9.77 -6.63 4.94
N PRO A 60 9.59 -7.50 5.96
CA PRO A 60 9.07 -8.84 5.74
C PRO A 60 7.65 -8.83 5.17
N GLU A 61 6.77 -7.95 5.68
CA GLU A 61 5.39 -7.91 5.21
C GLU A 61 5.28 -7.25 3.83
N LEU A 62 6.13 -6.26 3.51
CA LEU A 62 6.25 -5.76 2.13
C LEU A 62 6.70 -6.86 1.17
N THR A 63 7.69 -7.66 1.56
CA THR A 63 8.20 -8.76 0.72
C THR A 63 7.11 -9.80 0.46
N ARG A 64 6.35 -10.15 1.51
CA ARG A 64 5.22 -11.07 1.41
C ARG A 64 4.11 -10.52 0.52
N LEU A 65 3.77 -9.24 0.66
CA LEU A 65 2.81 -8.55 -0.20
C LEU A 65 3.23 -8.61 -1.67
N VAL A 66 4.48 -8.27 -1.97
CA VAL A 66 5.00 -8.29 -3.35
C VAL A 66 4.89 -9.68 -3.95
N ARG A 67 5.25 -10.73 -3.21
CA ARG A 67 5.13 -12.12 -3.67
C ARG A 67 3.67 -12.50 -3.98
N HIS A 68 2.73 -12.15 -3.11
CA HIS A 68 1.31 -12.46 -3.34
C HIS A 68 0.69 -11.61 -4.46
N ALA A 69 1.13 -10.37 -4.63
CA ALA A 69 0.73 -9.52 -5.73
C ALA A 69 1.24 -10.07 -7.07
N GLN A 70 2.50 -10.54 -7.11
CA GLN A 70 3.09 -11.18 -8.28
C GLN A 70 2.40 -12.50 -8.65
N SER A 71 1.89 -13.26 -7.68
CA SER A 71 1.09 -14.45 -7.93
C SER A 71 -0.38 -14.15 -8.28
N GLY A 72 -0.74 -12.87 -8.46
CA GLY A 72 -2.07 -12.45 -8.92
C GLY A 72 -3.18 -12.55 -7.87
N VAL A 73 -2.83 -12.73 -6.59
CA VAL A 73 -3.81 -12.85 -5.48
C VAL A 73 -4.59 -11.55 -5.29
N TYR A 74 -3.95 -10.40 -5.55
CA TYR A 74 -4.55 -9.08 -5.39
C TYR A 74 -4.53 -8.29 -6.70
N LYS A 75 -5.65 -7.65 -7.01
CA LYS A 75 -5.74 -6.70 -8.14
C LYS A 75 -5.45 -5.26 -7.74
N VAL A 76 -5.65 -4.93 -6.47
CA VAL A 76 -5.43 -3.59 -5.93
C VAL A 76 -4.71 -3.68 -4.59
N ILE A 77 -3.67 -2.85 -4.44
CA ILE A 77 -2.94 -2.61 -3.20
C ILE A 77 -3.19 -1.17 -2.78
N PHE A 78 -3.68 -0.99 -1.56
CA PHE A 78 -3.91 0.29 -0.94
C PHE A 78 -2.75 0.65 -0.01
N ILE A 79 -2.19 1.85 -0.19
CA ILE A 79 -1.14 2.42 0.67
C ILE A 79 -1.55 3.80 1.19
N PRO A 80 -1.11 4.23 2.38
CA PRO A 80 -1.44 5.57 2.87
C PRO A 80 -0.74 6.66 2.04
N ALA A 81 0.50 6.41 1.61
CA ALA A 81 1.29 7.26 0.74
C ALA A 81 2.43 6.46 0.11
N MET A 82 3.01 6.98 -0.97
CA MET A 82 4.12 6.32 -1.69
C MET A 82 5.37 6.11 -0.82
N ASP A 83 5.58 6.96 0.18
CA ASP A 83 6.70 6.84 1.12
C ASP A 83 6.60 5.62 2.05
N ALA A 84 5.42 4.98 2.13
CA ALA A 84 5.28 3.67 2.74
C ALA A 84 6.12 2.62 1.97
N LEU A 85 6.16 2.70 0.64
CA LEU A 85 6.90 1.78 -0.22
C LEU A 85 8.40 2.04 -0.23
N SER A 86 8.84 3.28 -0.26
CA SER A 86 10.24 3.66 -0.04
C SER A 86 10.32 5.15 0.27
N THR A 87 11.29 5.55 1.11
CA THR A 87 11.62 6.97 1.28
C THR A 87 12.26 7.59 0.04
N CYS A 88 12.80 6.78 -0.87
CA CYS A 88 13.26 7.20 -2.18
C CYS A 88 12.08 7.16 -3.17
N ALA A 89 11.74 8.32 -3.75
CA ALA A 89 10.61 8.43 -4.67
C ALA A 89 10.78 7.56 -5.93
N ALA A 90 12.00 7.46 -6.47
CA ALA A 90 12.29 6.65 -7.64
C ALA A 90 12.07 5.15 -7.37
N GLU A 91 12.53 4.65 -6.22
CA GLU A 91 12.31 3.25 -5.81
C GLU A 91 10.83 2.95 -5.56
N ALA A 92 10.11 3.88 -4.93
CA ALA A 92 8.68 3.72 -4.69
C ALA A 92 7.89 3.66 -6.02
N GLN A 93 8.30 4.47 -7.00
CA GLN A 93 7.73 4.46 -8.35
C GLN A 93 8.08 3.19 -9.12
N ASP A 94 9.34 2.74 -9.08
CA ASP A 94 9.77 1.50 -9.74
C ASP A 94 9.00 0.30 -9.19
N LEU A 95 8.88 0.18 -7.87
CA LEU A 95 8.12 -0.90 -7.24
C LEU A 95 6.63 -0.87 -7.66
N SER A 96 6.02 0.31 -7.67
CA SER A 96 4.64 0.50 -8.13
C SER A 96 4.45 0.12 -9.60
N ALA A 97 5.39 0.52 -10.46
CA ALA A 97 5.38 0.19 -11.88
C ALA A 97 5.51 -1.33 -12.09
N ARG A 98 6.42 -1.99 -11.36
CA ARG A 98 6.60 -3.45 -11.40
C ARG A 98 5.37 -4.22 -10.98
N LEU A 99 4.66 -3.74 -9.94
CA LEU A 99 3.38 -4.32 -9.52
C LEU A 99 2.30 -4.09 -10.59
N SER A 100 2.26 -2.90 -11.19
CA SER A 100 1.29 -2.54 -12.22
C SER A 100 1.47 -3.37 -13.50
N MET A 101 2.71 -3.62 -13.93
CA MET A 101 3.02 -4.52 -15.07
C MET A 101 2.54 -5.96 -14.84
N ARG A 102 2.35 -6.37 -13.58
CA ARG A 102 1.81 -7.69 -13.20
C ARG A 102 0.29 -7.68 -13.00
N GLY A 103 -0.39 -6.60 -13.39
CA GLY A 103 -1.84 -6.46 -13.28
C GLY A 103 -2.32 -6.13 -11.85
N CYS A 104 -1.42 -5.62 -11.00
CA CYS A 104 -1.74 -5.19 -9.64
C CYS A 104 -1.59 -3.67 -9.51
N GLN A 105 -2.69 -2.96 -9.27
CA GLN A 105 -2.69 -1.50 -9.17
C GLN A 105 -2.35 -1.06 -7.74
N VAL A 106 -1.37 -0.18 -7.60
CA VAL A 106 -1.11 0.50 -6.32
C VAL A 106 -1.91 1.79 -6.28
N ARG A 107 -2.74 1.97 -5.25
CA ARG A 107 -3.56 3.17 -5.03
C ARG A 107 -3.31 3.75 -3.65
N THR A 108 -3.20 5.06 -3.58
CA THR A 108 -3.18 5.75 -2.29
C THR A 108 -4.60 5.91 -1.76
N PHE A 109 -4.79 5.66 -0.47
CA PHE A 109 -6.05 5.99 0.22
C PHE A 109 -5.78 7.04 1.29
N ALA A 110 -6.77 7.90 1.53
CA ALA A 110 -6.74 8.88 2.61
C ALA A 110 -7.63 8.34 3.76
N PRO A 111 -7.06 7.66 4.79
CA PRO A 111 -7.85 7.07 5.88
C PRO A 111 -8.56 8.10 6.78
N SER A 112 -8.21 9.37 6.59
CA SER A 112 -8.83 10.55 7.19
C SER A 112 -8.72 11.63 6.12
N GLY A 113 -9.58 12.65 6.10
CA GLY A 113 -9.60 13.74 5.12
C GLY A 113 -8.32 14.60 4.98
N GLN A 114 -7.14 14.08 5.35
CA GLN A 114 -5.87 14.54 4.84
C GLN A 114 -5.78 14.20 3.35
N ARG A 115 -5.99 15.22 2.54
CA ARG A 115 -5.54 15.29 1.13
C ARG A 115 -4.17 14.62 1.05
N ALA A 116 -4.03 13.63 0.16
CA ALA A 116 -2.74 13.05 -0.17
C ALA A 116 -1.75 14.20 -0.33
N LYS A 117 -0.75 14.29 0.57
CA LYS A 117 0.28 15.31 0.46
C LYS A 117 1.11 14.94 -0.77
N THR A 118 0.67 15.38 -1.93
CA THR A 118 1.49 15.51 -3.11
C THR A 118 2.59 16.49 -2.72
N LYS A 119 3.71 15.96 -2.23
CA LYS A 119 4.96 16.71 -2.20
C LYS A 119 5.35 16.92 -3.65
N THR A 120 4.86 18.00 -4.24
CA THR A 120 5.41 18.57 -5.46
C THR A 120 6.92 18.71 -5.23
N PRO A 121 7.79 18.15 -6.10
CA PRO A 121 9.22 18.37 -5.95
C PRO A 121 9.47 19.88 -6.05
N LYS A 122 10.04 20.46 -4.99
CA LYS A 122 10.56 21.84 -5.02
C LYS A 122 11.74 21.84 -6.00
N THR A 123 11.48 22.19 -7.25
CA THR A 123 12.52 22.56 -8.20
C THR A 123 13.20 23.82 -7.67
N LYS A 124 14.35 23.66 -7.02
CA LYS A 124 15.25 24.78 -6.70
C LYS A 124 15.80 25.31 -8.02
N SER A 125 15.14 26.32 -8.59
CA SER A 125 15.73 27.12 -9.67
C SER A 125 16.82 28.00 -9.06
N ARG A 126 18.08 27.57 -9.22
CA ARG A 126 19.27 28.39 -9.02
C ARG A 126 19.51 29.15 -10.33
N ARG A 127 19.27 30.45 -10.34
CA ARG A 127 19.88 31.42 -11.28
C ARG A 127 20.67 32.38 -10.36
N ARG A 128 22.00 32.25 -10.26
CA ARG A 128 23.02 32.85 -11.14
C ARG A 128 22.74 34.31 -11.40
#